data_AF-A0A2Z6N738-F1
#
_entry.id   AF-A0A2Z6N738-F1
#
_cell.length_a   1.000
_cell.length_b   1.000
_cell.length_c   1.000
_cell.angle_alpha   90.00
_cell.angle_beta   90.00
_cell.angle_gamma   90.00
#
_symmetry.space_group_name_H-M   'P 1'
#
loop_
_entity.id
_entity.type
_entity.pdbx_description
1 polymer ?
#
loop_
_entity_poly.entity_id
_entity_poly.type
_entity_poly.pdbx_seq_one_letter_code
_entity_poly.pdbx_strand_id
1 'polypeptide(L)'
;MDDAEKLVWHSRVPLKVSIFAWRLLHDRLPTKANLVTRGILSPAAHFCVSAIESAHHLFISCSTFGSLWALVRSWIDITPVESTTLRDHFV
;
A
#
# COMPACT_ATOMS: atom_id res chain seq x y z
N MET A 1 -13.70 -9.80 -14.81
CA MET A 1 -13.60 -9.89 -13.35
C MET A 1 -12.12 -10.06 -13.07
N ASP A 2 -11.49 -9.03 -12.52
CA ASP A 2 -10.03 -8.90 -12.42
C ASP A 2 -9.49 -10.06 -11.55
N ASP A 3 -8.39 -10.70 -11.93
CA ASP A 3 -7.85 -11.83 -11.15
C ASP A 3 -7.42 -11.40 -9.75
N ALA A 4 -7.03 -10.13 -9.61
CA ALA A 4 -6.79 -9.49 -8.32
C ALA A 4 -8.04 -9.48 -7.41
N GLU A 5 -9.25 -9.28 -7.97
CA GLU A 5 -10.49 -9.31 -7.18
C GLU A 5 -10.76 -10.70 -6.61
N LYS A 6 -10.51 -11.77 -7.39
CA LYS A 6 -10.68 -13.15 -6.92
C LYS A 6 -9.72 -13.48 -5.79
N LEU A 7 -8.48 -13.01 -5.87
CA LEU A 7 -7.47 -13.20 -4.83
C LEU A 7 -7.82 -12.44 -3.54
N VAL A 8 -8.22 -11.18 -3.66
CA VAL A 8 -8.58 -10.33 -2.53
C VAL A 8 -9.76 -10.89 -1.73
N TRP A 9 -10.78 -11.42 -2.42
CA TRP A 9 -12.00 -11.94 -1.78
C TRP A 9 -12.00 -13.46 -1.56
N HIS A 10 -10.83 -14.11 -1.65
CA HIS A 10 -10.73 -15.54 -1.43
C HIS A 10 -11.10 -15.91 0.02
N SER A 11 -11.85 -17.01 0.22
CA SER A 11 -12.42 -17.40 1.51
C SER A 11 -11.39 -17.67 2.63
N ARG A 12 -10.14 -17.97 2.25
CA ARG A 12 -9.02 -18.17 3.20
C ARG A 12 -8.35 -16.87 3.64
N VAL A 13 -8.67 -15.74 3.02
CA VAL A 13 -8.11 -14.44 3.38
C VAL A 13 -8.97 -13.83 4.48
N PRO A 14 -8.40 -13.44 5.64
CA PRO A 14 -9.17 -12.76 6.67
C PRO A 14 -9.76 -11.46 6.13
N LEU A 15 -11.04 -11.18 6.43
CA LEU A 15 -11.78 -10.04 5.89
C LEU A 15 -11.06 -8.69 6.06
N LYS A 16 -10.33 -8.49 7.17
CA LYS A 16 -9.53 -7.29 7.41
C LYS A 16 -8.44 -7.07 6.33
N VAL A 17 -7.83 -8.15 5.86
CA VAL A 17 -6.81 -8.14 4.81
C VAL A 17 -7.46 -7.84 3.46
N SER A 18 -8.60 -8.48 3.16
CA SER A 18 -9.38 -8.22 1.94
C SER A 18 -9.82 -6.76 1.84
N ILE A 19 -10.37 -6.20 2.93
CA ILE A 19 -10.79 -4.78 2.98
C ILE A 19 -9.58 -3.86 2.79
N PHE A 20 -8.44 -4.17 3.40
CA PHE A 20 -7.23 -3.39 3.23
C PHE A 20 -6.74 -3.40 1.78
N ALA A 21 -6.63 -4.58 1.17
CA ALA A 21 -6.19 -4.73 -0.22
C ALA A 21 -7.15 -4.03 -1.19
N TRP A 22 -8.46 -4.20 -1.01
CA TRP A 22 -9.46 -3.48 -1.79
C TRP A 22 -9.31 -1.96 -1.68
N ARG A 23 -9.13 -1.44 -0.45
CA ARG A 23 -8.91 0.00 -0.24
C ARG A 23 -7.62 0.48 -0.90
N LEU A 24 -6.56 -0.33 -0.89
CA LEU A 24 -5.30 0.03 -1.53
C LEU A 24 -5.45 0.08 -3.05
N LEU A 25 -6.04 -0.94 -3.66
CA LEU A 25 -6.22 -1.06 -5.11
C LEU A 25 -7.10 0.06 -5.69
N HIS A 26 -8.04 0.59 -4.89
CA HIS A 26 -8.91 1.70 -5.27
C HIS A 26 -8.43 3.08 -4.79
N ASP A 27 -7.21 3.19 -4.27
CA ASP A 27 -6.65 4.43 -3.69
C ASP A 27 -7.58 5.09 -2.65
N ARG A 28 -8.13 4.26 -1.75
CA ARG A 28 -9.06 4.65 -0.69
C ARG A 28 -8.43 4.62 0.71
N LEU A 29 -7.16 4.24 0.84
CA LEU A 29 -6.44 4.32 2.10
C LEU A 29 -6.34 5.77 2.60
N PRO A 30 -6.33 5.99 3.93
CA PRO A 30 -6.22 7.31 4.53
C PRO A 30 -4.77 7.84 4.48
N THR A 31 -4.14 7.80 3.29
CA THR A 31 -2.84 8.45 3.06
C THR A 31 -2.98 9.97 3.21
N LYS A 32 -1.92 10.69 3.58
CA LYS A 32 -2.03 12.16 3.68
C LYS A 32 -2.48 12.80 2.37
N ALA A 33 -2.05 12.29 1.22
CA ALA A 33 -2.55 12.75 -0.08
C ALA A 33 -4.08 12.62 -0.20
N ASN A 34 -4.63 11.45 0.15
CA ASN A 34 -6.08 11.23 0.10
C ASN A 34 -6.85 12.06 1.12
N LEU A 35 -6.27 12.30 2.30
CA LEU A 35 -6.88 13.15 3.32
C LEU A 35 -6.89 14.64 2.91
N VAL A 36 -5.85 15.10 2.21
CA VAL A 36 -5.82 16.45 1.62
C VAL A 36 -6.87 16.60 0.52
N THR A 37 -6.98 15.62 -0.39
CA THR A 37 -8.03 15.62 -1.45
C THR A 37 -9.44 15.65 -0.87
N ARG A 38 -9.65 15.07 0.33
CA ARG A 38 -10.93 15.09 1.05
C ARG A 38 -11.15 16.35 1.89
N GLY A 39 -10.21 17.28 1.93
CA GLY A 39 -10.28 18.49 2.75
C GLY A 39 -10.15 18.25 4.26
N ILE A 40 -9.66 17.07 4.67
CA ILE A 40 -9.46 16.73 6.09
C ILE A 40 -8.12 17.29 6.59
N LEU A 41 -7.09 17.25 5.75
CA LEU A 41 -5.77 17.82 6.05
C LEU A 41 -5.49 19.05 5.19
N SER A 42 -4.69 19.96 5.73
CA SER A 42 -4.14 21.09 4.98
C SER A 42 -3.24 20.60 3.84
N PRO A 43 -3.23 21.25 2.67
CA PRO A 43 -2.30 20.94 1.60
C PRO A 43 -0.82 20.97 2.02
N ALA A 44 -0.44 21.71 3.06
CA ALA A 44 0.95 21.69 3.55
C ALA A 44 1.35 20.36 4.22
N ALA A 45 0.38 19.53 4.59
CA ALA A 45 0.60 18.32 5.37
C ALA A 45 0.68 17.04 4.53
N HIS A 46 0.77 17.09 3.20
CA HIS A 46 0.72 15.88 2.35
C HIS A 46 2.05 15.08 2.26
N PHE A 47 3.12 15.56 2.87
CA PHE A 47 4.45 14.96 2.74
C PHE A 47 4.68 13.75 3.68
N CYS A 48 5.41 12.76 3.16
CA CYS A 48 6.04 11.64 3.85
C CYS A 48 7.55 11.74 3.63
N VAL A 49 8.29 12.02 4.71
CA VAL A 49 9.77 12.16 4.78
C VAL A 49 10.35 13.14 3.74
N SER A 50 10.32 12.79 2.46
CA SER A 50 10.86 13.56 1.33
C SER A 50 9.91 13.70 0.12
N ALA A 51 8.77 13.03 0.07
CA ALA A 51 7.85 13.07 -1.08
C ALA A 51 6.37 13.09 -0.64
N ILE A 52 5.43 13.16 -1.59
CA ILE A 52 3.99 13.08 -1.28
C ILE A 52 3.65 11.69 -0.73
N GLU A 53 2.94 11.64 0.41
CA GLU A 53 2.46 10.39 0.98
C GLU A 53 1.27 9.86 0.17
N SER A 54 1.56 9.09 -0.87
CA SER A 54 0.59 8.32 -1.65
C SER A 54 0.75 6.82 -1.39
N ALA A 55 -0.24 6.02 -1.76
CA ALA A 55 -0.14 4.56 -1.69
C ALA A 55 1.06 4.04 -2.49
N HIS A 56 1.25 4.54 -3.72
CA HIS A 56 2.41 4.19 -4.52
C HIS A 56 3.74 4.52 -3.82
N HIS A 57 3.84 5.71 -3.21
CA HIS A 57 5.05 6.08 -2.48
C HIS A 57 5.28 5.12 -1.30
N LEU A 58 4.27 4.91 -0.44
CA LEU A 58 4.41 4.10 0.77
C LEU A 58 4.79 2.63 0.50
N PHE A 59 4.23 2.02 -0.55
CA PHE A 59 4.40 0.58 -0.81
C PHE A 59 5.45 0.24 -1.88
N ILE A 60 5.76 1.17 -2.80
CA ILE A 60 6.63 0.89 -3.95
C ILE A 60 7.93 1.70 -3.92
N SER A 61 7.84 3.04 -3.78
CA SER A 61 8.98 3.92 -4.07
C SER A 61 9.61 4.63 -2.87
N CYS A 62 9.05 4.53 -1.66
CA CYS A 62 9.62 5.17 -0.49
C CYS A 62 10.84 4.40 0.00
N SER A 63 12.01 5.04 -0.01
CA SER A 63 13.25 4.44 0.49
C SER A 63 13.18 4.10 1.97
N THR A 64 12.57 4.96 2.80
CA THR A 64 12.42 4.73 4.24
C THR A 64 11.59 3.48 4.53
N PHE A 65 10.40 3.36 3.92
CA PHE A 65 9.55 2.18 4.11
C PHE A 65 10.11 0.95 3.39
N GLY A 66 10.76 1.11 2.23
CA GLY A 66 11.44 0.04 1.51
C GLY A 66 12.52 -0.63 2.37
N SER A 67 13.37 0.17 3.04
CA SER A 67 14.36 -0.36 3.99
C SER A 67 13.71 -1.07 5.18
N LEU A 68 12.61 -0.52 5.72
CA LEU A 68 11.87 -1.18 6.80
C LEU A 68 11.30 -2.54 6.35
N TRP A 69 10.70 -2.61 5.17
CA TRP A 69 10.15 -3.85 4.62
C TRP A 69 11.25 -4.89 4.37
N ALA A 70 12.44 -4.48 3.93
CA ALA A 70 13.57 -5.39 3.80
C ALA A 70 13.96 -6.01 5.15
N LEU A 71 14.00 -5.22 6.22
CA LEU A 71 14.27 -5.72 7.58
C LEU A 71 13.18 -6.69 8.06
N VAL A 72 11.91 -6.35 7.85
CA VAL A 72 10.78 -7.22 8.23
C VAL A 72 10.83 -8.54 7.47
N ARG A 73 11.07 -8.52 6.16
CA ARG A 73 11.20 -9.73 5.33
C ARG A 73 12.34 -10.62 5.80
N SER A 74 13.49 -10.02 6.14
CA SER A 74 14.61 -10.75 6.72
C SER A 74 14.27 -11.37 8.08
N TRP A 75 13.42 -10.72 8.88
CA TRP A 75 13.02 -11.23 10.19
C TRP A 75 12.07 -12.43 10.09
N ILE A 76 11.19 -12.45 9.09
CA ILE A 76 10.19 -13.51 8.89
C ILE A 76 10.57 -14.54 7.84
N ASP A 77 11.80 -14.47 7.30
CA ASP A 77 12.37 -15.37 6.29
C ASP A 77 11.51 -15.50 5.02
N ILE A 78 11.12 -14.35 4.44
CA ILE A 78 10.37 -14.28 3.18
C ILE A 78 11.21 -13.63 2.09
N THR A 79 11.28 -14.29 0.93
CA THR A 79 11.90 -13.72 -0.26
C THR A 79 10.96 -12.72 -0.94
N PRO A 80 11.44 -11.53 -1.32
CA PRO A 80 10.61 -10.56 -2.01
C PRO A 80 10.35 -10.98 -3.46
N VAL A 81 9.14 -10.72 -3.95
CA VAL A 81 8.86 -10.57 -5.38
C VAL A 81 8.97 -9.08 -5.68
N GLU A 82 9.79 -8.70 -6.66
CA GLU A 82 9.89 -7.30 -7.06
C GLU A 82 8.59 -6.86 -7.76
N SER A 83 7.85 -5.98 -7.11
CA SER A 83 6.63 -5.37 -7.64
C SER A 83 6.92 -3.95 -8.12
N THR A 84 6.70 -3.67 -9.40
CA THR A 84 6.79 -2.29 -9.94
C THR A 84 5.46 -1.55 -9.86
N THR A 85 4.35 -2.27 -9.66
CA THR A 85 3.02 -1.70 -9.47
C THR A 85 2.37 -2.18 -8.18
N LEU A 86 1.40 -1.41 -7.66
CA LEU A 86 0.59 -1.80 -6.50
C LEU A 86 -0.21 -3.08 -6.75
N ARG A 87 -0.55 -3.39 -8.00
CA ARG A 87 -1.25 -4.63 -8.35
C ARG A 87 -0.32 -5.83 -8.21
N ASP A 88 0.90 -5.73 -8.72
CA ASP A 88 1.92 -6.80 -8.62
C ASP A 88 2.38 -7.04 -7.18
N HIS A 89 2.17 -6.09 -6.28
CA HIS A 89 2.44 -6.30 -4.85
C HIS A 89 1.45 -7.30 -4.20
N PHE A 90 0.27 -7.54 -4.81
CA PHE A 90 -0.78 -8.42 -4.27
C PHE A 90 -1.09 -9.64 -5.12
N VAL A 91 -0.59 -9.70 -6.36
CA VAL A 91 -0.78 -10.82 -7.30
C VAL A 91 0.42 -11.75 -7.27
#